data_AF-A0A561F057-F1
#
_entry.id   AF-A0A561F057-F1
#
_cell.length_a   1.000
_cell.length_b   1.000
_cell.length_c   1.000
_cell.angle_alpha   90.00
_cell.angle_beta   90.00
_cell.angle_gamma   90.00
#
_symmetry.space_group_name_H-M   'P 1'
#
loop_
_entity.id
_entity.type
_entity.pdbx_description
1 polymer ?
#
loop_
_entity_poly.entity_id
_entity_poly.type
_entity_poly.pdbx_seq_one_letter_code
_entity_poly.pdbx_strand_id
1 'polypeptide(L)'
;MNKHRFRRPVGTCFAGALAAAATAFLLGAVPAHAAPTAPTAPTAPTASGGSLSVLTYNVAGLPQVLSSASTDRQTSTTAIGQRLAPYDLVHVQEDFNYHAALYAADSHPFRTATSGGAGIGSGLNTLAGSAYDGDDFERVRWNDCQLDSGDCLTPKGFTFMRVRLAEGVYLDAYNLHANAGTADGDEAARASNLAQLSAYIKAHSAGNAVLVMGDTNTRYTRAADTIAAFAADNHLTDAWVALERGGVAPKPGTDPLLCDENAVTDTCEVVDKVLYRSSRLVSLTATSYANRHADFLDPAGRMLSDHDPIAVGLSWSRNPAYLASEQFGGPHGDFYNDIDRVTPGAKVSGVTLRAGSRVDQVGLTLADGTVLTHGGTRGTASSLTLGAGEYLDSVTLCQGQYNGRTRIFSAKFTTNLGRSLAGGTTTSDCVTRTAPAGWQIAGFTGRAGDNVDKLGLIYTQR
;
A
#
# COMPACT_ATOMS: atom_id res chain seq x y z
N MET A 1 35.87 -13.56 55.53
CA MET A 1 37.29 -13.91 55.72
C MET A 1 37.95 -14.13 54.36
N ASN A 2 39.11 -13.46 54.16
CA ASN A 2 40.15 -13.48 53.09
C ASN A 2 39.76 -13.78 51.62
N LYS A 3 39.97 -12.88 50.64
CA LYS A 3 41.18 -12.14 50.15
C LYS A 3 42.20 -13.01 49.39
N HIS A 4 42.52 -12.57 48.16
CA HIS A 4 43.85 -12.30 47.54
C HIS A 4 43.64 -12.22 46.01
N ARG A 5 43.89 -11.17 45.20
CA ARG A 5 44.86 -10.05 45.07
C ARG A 5 46.31 -10.48 44.78
N PHE A 6 46.79 -10.23 43.55
CA PHE A 6 48.16 -9.84 43.14
C PHE A 6 48.07 -9.30 41.68
N ARG A 7 48.35 -8.04 41.31
CA ARG A 7 49.52 -7.11 41.34
C ARG A 7 50.59 -7.32 40.25
N ARG A 8 50.83 -6.21 39.52
CA ARG A 8 51.82 -5.89 38.46
C ARG A 8 53.31 -6.04 38.89
N PRO A 9 54.27 -5.93 37.94
CA PRO A 9 55.10 -4.71 37.77
C PRO A 9 55.30 -4.32 36.27
N VAL A 10 55.47 -3.05 35.82
CA VAL A 10 56.47 -1.95 35.97
C VAL A 10 57.70 -2.05 35.04
N GLY A 11 57.92 -0.96 34.28
CA GLY A 11 59.19 -0.50 33.65
C GLY A 11 58.95 0.16 32.28
N THR A 12 59.56 1.26 31.82
CA THR A 12 60.38 2.36 32.39
C THR A 12 60.49 3.44 31.29
N CYS A 13 60.75 4.70 31.67
CA CYS A 13 60.86 5.89 30.82
C CYS A 13 61.97 5.86 29.75
N PHE A 14 61.76 6.59 28.64
CA PHE A 14 62.82 7.35 27.96
C PHE A 14 62.29 8.73 27.55
N ALA A 15 63.11 9.74 27.83
CA ALA A 15 62.89 11.15 27.53
C ALA A 15 63.27 11.49 26.08
N GLY A 16 62.58 12.46 25.49
CA GLY A 16 62.94 13.09 24.23
C GLY A 16 62.24 14.45 24.12
N ALA A 17 62.96 15.51 24.48
CA ALA A 17 62.56 16.89 24.26
C ALA A 17 62.98 17.33 22.85
N LEU A 18 62.11 18.03 22.12
CA LEU A 18 62.52 18.89 21.01
C LEU A 18 61.48 19.99 20.73
N ALA A 19 61.94 21.22 21.02
CA ALA A 19 61.74 22.50 20.36
C ALA A 19 60.32 23.02 20.03
N ALA A 20 60.03 24.18 20.62
CA ALA A 20 58.95 25.08 20.28
C ALA A 20 59.15 25.78 18.93
N ALA A 21 58.06 25.97 18.18
CA ALA A 21 57.93 27.01 17.16
C ALA A 21 56.54 27.65 17.28
N ALA A 22 56.49 28.84 17.86
CA ALA A 22 55.30 29.68 17.89
C ALA A 22 55.16 30.38 16.53
N THR A 23 54.06 30.13 15.82
CA THR A 23 53.65 30.91 14.65
C THR A 23 52.37 31.65 14.99
N ALA A 24 52.48 32.99 15.03
CA ALA A 24 51.36 33.90 15.20
C ALA A 24 50.49 33.86 13.93
N PHE A 25 49.24 33.39 14.06
CA PHE A 25 48.23 33.58 13.02
C PHE A 25 47.45 34.86 13.30
N LEU A 26 47.53 35.79 12.34
CA LEU A 26 46.76 37.03 12.28
C LEU A 26 45.26 36.69 12.20
N LEU A 27 44.47 37.28 13.10
CA LEU A 27 43.01 37.31 13.05
C LEU A 27 42.56 38.22 11.90
N GLY A 28 42.31 37.63 10.73
CA GLY A 28 41.56 38.26 9.65
C GLY A 28 40.06 38.06 9.86
N ALA A 29 39.31 39.15 9.99
CA ALA A 29 37.85 39.12 10.03
C ALA A 29 37.28 38.62 8.70
N VAL A 30 36.54 37.51 8.74
CA VAL A 30 35.83 36.95 7.57
C VAL A 30 34.42 37.54 7.54
N PRO A 31 33.95 38.12 6.43
CA PRO A 31 32.60 38.66 6.35
C PRO A 31 31.55 37.55 6.47
N ALA A 32 30.50 37.81 7.24
CA ALA A 32 29.35 36.93 7.41
C ALA A 32 28.72 36.63 6.04
N HIS A 33 28.91 35.41 5.56
CA HIS A 33 28.24 34.91 4.37
C HIS A 33 26.77 34.63 4.73
N ALA A 34 25.85 35.29 4.04
CA ALA A 34 24.44 34.96 4.09
C ALA A 34 24.24 33.47 3.75
N ALA A 35 23.47 32.77 4.57
CA ALA A 35 23.13 31.38 4.32
C ALA A 35 22.43 31.26 2.95
N PRO A 36 22.80 30.28 2.10
CA PRO A 36 22.12 30.08 0.83
C PRO A 36 20.68 29.65 1.12
N THR A 37 19.72 30.40 0.60
CA THR A 37 18.33 29.98 0.51
C THR A 37 18.29 28.73 -0.36
N ALA A 38 17.82 27.61 0.21
CA ALA A 38 17.64 26.38 -0.54
C ALA A 38 16.67 26.64 -1.71
N PRO A 39 16.98 26.21 -2.93
CA PRO A 39 16.06 26.36 -4.05
C PRO A 39 14.82 25.51 -3.79
N THR A 40 13.66 26.15 -3.74
CA THR A 40 12.36 25.48 -3.77
C THR A 40 12.27 24.76 -5.12
N ALA A 41 12.36 23.43 -5.11
CA ALA A 41 12.16 22.64 -6.31
C ALA A 41 10.77 22.97 -6.89
N PRO A 42 10.64 23.29 -8.19
CA PRO A 42 9.34 23.43 -8.81
C PRO A 42 8.61 22.09 -8.71
N THR A 43 7.47 22.09 -8.04
CA THR A 43 6.58 20.93 -7.96
C THR A 43 6.15 20.61 -9.37
N ALA A 44 6.61 19.50 -9.94
CA ALA A 44 6.09 19.01 -11.22
C ALA A 44 4.56 18.90 -11.10
N PRO A 45 3.78 19.29 -12.12
CA PRO A 45 2.34 19.16 -12.07
C PRO A 45 2.01 17.68 -11.84
N THR A 46 1.48 17.37 -10.67
CA THR A 46 1.06 16.02 -10.30
C THR A 46 0.00 15.56 -11.30
N ALA A 47 0.25 14.44 -11.98
CA ALA A 47 -0.69 13.86 -12.93
C ALA A 47 -2.10 13.80 -12.31
N SER A 48 -3.08 14.38 -12.98
CA SER A 48 -4.49 14.39 -12.53
C SER A 48 -5.27 13.17 -13.01
N GLY A 49 -4.62 12.27 -13.74
CA GLY A 49 -5.19 11.03 -14.25
C GLY A 49 -4.19 10.26 -15.10
N GLY A 50 -4.59 9.06 -15.50
CA GLY A 50 -3.79 8.17 -16.34
C GLY A 50 -4.49 6.85 -16.63
N SER A 51 -3.76 5.94 -17.24
CA SER A 51 -4.16 4.54 -17.42
C SER A 51 -3.30 3.62 -16.57
N LEU A 52 -3.83 2.45 -16.23
CA LEU A 52 -3.15 1.37 -15.55
C LEU A 52 -3.56 0.04 -16.19
N SER A 53 -2.60 -0.69 -16.73
CA SER A 53 -2.79 -2.06 -17.23
C SER A 53 -2.47 -3.05 -16.10
N VAL A 54 -3.40 -3.92 -15.72
CA VAL A 54 -3.19 -4.88 -14.63
C VAL A 54 -3.34 -6.31 -15.10
N LEU A 55 -2.60 -7.23 -14.48
CA LEU A 55 -2.68 -8.66 -14.72
C LEU A 55 -2.78 -9.43 -13.41
N THR A 56 -3.71 -10.37 -13.31
CA THR A 56 -3.66 -11.44 -12.30
C THR A 56 -3.40 -12.78 -12.96
N TYR A 57 -2.51 -13.58 -12.36
CA TYR A 57 -2.16 -14.88 -12.91
C TYR A 57 -1.66 -15.85 -11.84
N ASN A 58 -2.40 -16.93 -11.60
CA ASN A 58 -1.86 -18.10 -10.91
C ASN A 58 -0.83 -18.79 -11.81
N VAL A 59 0.44 -18.84 -11.37
CA VAL A 59 1.58 -19.30 -12.18
C VAL A 59 1.96 -20.76 -11.95
N ALA A 60 1.15 -21.53 -11.20
CA ALA A 60 1.34 -22.94 -10.92
C ALA A 60 2.75 -23.30 -10.41
N GLY A 61 3.32 -22.47 -9.53
CA GLY A 61 4.72 -22.59 -9.10
C GLY A 61 4.99 -23.63 -8.01
N LEU A 62 4.07 -24.57 -7.76
CA LEU A 62 4.31 -25.75 -6.93
C LEU A 62 5.45 -26.61 -7.50
N PRO A 63 6.16 -27.41 -6.66
CA PRO A 63 7.16 -28.36 -7.17
C PRO A 63 6.59 -29.21 -8.31
N GLN A 64 7.39 -29.48 -9.36
CA GLN A 64 6.93 -30.17 -10.58
C GLN A 64 6.05 -31.40 -10.34
N VAL A 65 6.37 -32.20 -9.33
CA VAL A 65 5.66 -33.45 -9.00
C VAL A 65 4.30 -33.23 -8.31
N LEU A 66 4.04 -32.02 -7.82
CA LEU A 66 2.80 -31.62 -7.14
C LEU A 66 1.96 -30.64 -7.97
N SER A 67 2.53 -30.05 -9.00
CA SER A 67 1.84 -29.12 -9.90
C SER A 67 0.82 -29.84 -10.78
N SER A 68 -0.36 -29.22 -10.94
CA SER A 68 -1.42 -29.59 -11.89
C SER A 68 -1.14 -29.16 -13.33
N ALA A 69 -0.27 -28.17 -13.55
CA ALA A 69 0.08 -27.72 -14.89
C ALA A 69 0.77 -28.83 -15.71
N SER A 70 0.40 -28.92 -16.99
CA SER A 70 0.84 -29.99 -17.91
C SER A 70 2.25 -29.80 -18.49
N THR A 71 2.84 -28.63 -18.31
CA THR A 71 4.15 -28.24 -18.84
C THR A 71 5.22 -28.23 -17.76
N ASP A 72 6.50 -28.24 -18.18
CA ASP A 72 7.63 -28.12 -17.27
C ASP A 72 7.60 -26.76 -16.55
N ARG A 73 7.64 -26.77 -15.21
CA ARG A 73 7.45 -25.57 -14.41
C ARG A 73 8.60 -24.59 -14.52
N GLN A 74 9.83 -25.06 -14.67
CA GLN A 74 10.99 -24.19 -14.76
C GLN A 74 10.94 -23.35 -16.04
N THR A 75 10.78 -24.01 -17.19
CA THR A 75 10.69 -23.35 -18.49
C THR A 75 9.43 -22.52 -18.62
N SER A 76 8.29 -23.01 -18.11
CA SER A 76 7.03 -22.27 -18.17
C SER A 76 7.06 -21.02 -17.30
N THR A 77 7.53 -21.11 -16.05
CA THR A 77 7.62 -19.94 -15.16
C THR A 77 8.61 -18.90 -15.71
N THR A 78 9.70 -19.35 -16.35
CA THR A 78 10.62 -18.44 -17.06
C THR A 78 9.91 -17.73 -18.21
N ALA A 79 9.16 -18.45 -19.05
CA ALA A 79 8.41 -17.88 -20.16
C ALA A 79 7.29 -16.93 -19.69
N ILE A 80 6.64 -17.23 -18.57
CA ILE A 80 5.67 -16.32 -17.92
C ILE A 80 6.37 -15.01 -17.58
N GLY A 81 7.51 -15.04 -16.87
CA GLY A 81 8.25 -13.84 -16.48
C GLY A 81 8.65 -12.95 -17.67
N GLN A 82 9.01 -13.55 -18.81
CA GLN A 82 9.34 -12.83 -20.05
C GLN A 82 8.15 -12.07 -20.65
N ARG A 83 6.91 -12.42 -20.28
CA ARG A 83 5.67 -11.92 -20.89
C ARG A 83 4.91 -10.94 -20.00
N LEU A 84 5.44 -10.61 -18.82
CA LEU A 84 4.77 -9.72 -17.85
C LEU A 84 5.01 -8.23 -18.13
N ALA A 85 6.08 -7.86 -18.82
CA ALA A 85 6.48 -6.46 -19.05
C ALA A 85 5.40 -5.51 -19.61
N PRO A 86 4.40 -5.95 -20.41
CA PRO A 86 3.33 -5.08 -20.89
C PRO A 86 2.30 -4.59 -19.85
N TYR A 87 2.33 -5.09 -18.61
CA TYR A 87 1.35 -4.77 -17.58
C TYR A 87 1.98 -3.90 -16.49
N ASP A 88 1.31 -2.83 -16.04
CA ASP A 88 1.85 -1.92 -15.04
C ASP A 88 1.85 -2.49 -13.62
N LEU A 89 0.90 -3.39 -13.32
CA LEU A 89 0.78 -4.07 -12.03
C LEU A 89 0.38 -5.53 -12.25
N VAL A 90 1.22 -6.44 -11.77
CA VAL A 90 1.00 -7.88 -11.88
C VAL A 90 0.90 -8.50 -10.49
N HIS A 91 -0.19 -9.21 -10.23
CA HIS A 91 -0.35 -10.06 -9.06
C HIS A 91 -0.26 -11.51 -9.49
N VAL A 92 0.77 -12.20 -8.98
CA VAL A 92 0.93 -13.63 -9.22
C VAL A 92 0.51 -14.43 -7.99
N GLN A 93 -0.17 -15.55 -8.23
CA GLN A 93 -0.51 -16.55 -7.23
C GLN A 93 0.28 -17.83 -7.51
N GLU A 94 0.44 -18.67 -6.50
CA GLU A 94 1.30 -19.86 -6.53
C GLU A 94 2.76 -19.62 -6.96
N ASP A 95 3.26 -18.40 -6.80
CA ASP A 95 4.68 -18.11 -7.04
C ASP A 95 5.54 -18.61 -5.86
N PHE A 96 5.77 -19.92 -5.84
CA PHE A 96 6.49 -20.65 -4.80
C PHE A 96 7.92 -21.01 -5.21
N ASN A 97 8.12 -22.21 -5.78
CA ASN A 97 9.43 -22.85 -5.91
C ASN A 97 10.22 -22.35 -7.13
N TYR A 98 9.56 -21.70 -8.08
CA TYR A 98 10.14 -21.21 -9.33
C TYR A 98 10.29 -19.68 -9.38
N HIS A 99 10.10 -19.01 -8.24
CA HIS A 99 10.17 -17.55 -8.08
C HIS A 99 11.44 -16.92 -8.68
N ALA A 100 12.60 -17.52 -8.44
CA ALA A 100 13.85 -17.01 -8.98
C ALA A 100 13.86 -16.98 -10.52
N ALA A 101 13.21 -17.95 -11.17
CA ALA A 101 13.08 -18.01 -12.62
C ALA A 101 12.14 -16.92 -13.14
N LEU A 102 10.98 -16.74 -12.48
CA LEU A 102 10.02 -15.68 -12.78
C LEU A 102 10.71 -14.31 -12.74
N TYR A 103 11.39 -14.01 -11.63
CA TYR A 103 11.99 -12.70 -11.40
C TYR A 103 13.25 -12.46 -12.24
N ALA A 104 14.03 -13.49 -12.57
CA ALA A 104 15.18 -13.34 -13.46
C ALA A 104 14.75 -13.00 -14.91
N ALA A 105 13.54 -13.40 -15.30
CA ALA A 105 13.00 -13.19 -16.64
C ALA A 105 12.17 -11.91 -16.79
N ASP A 106 11.66 -11.36 -15.69
CA ASP A 106 10.88 -10.13 -15.65
C ASP A 106 11.76 -8.87 -15.57
N SER A 107 11.22 -7.70 -15.91
CA SER A 107 11.93 -6.40 -15.87
C SER A 107 11.28 -5.30 -15.01
N HIS A 108 10.20 -5.57 -14.28
CA HIS A 108 9.54 -4.59 -13.41
C HIS A 108 10.49 -4.05 -12.32
N PRO A 109 10.57 -2.73 -12.15
CA PRO A 109 11.49 -2.10 -11.19
C PRO A 109 11.07 -2.29 -9.72
N PHE A 110 9.78 -2.49 -9.44
CA PHE A 110 9.27 -2.67 -8.09
C PHE A 110 8.69 -4.07 -7.91
N ARG A 111 9.16 -4.79 -6.90
CA ARG A 111 8.78 -6.18 -6.66
C ARG A 111 8.71 -6.49 -5.18
N THR A 112 7.72 -7.28 -4.78
CA THR A 112 7.67 -7.82 -3.42
C THR A 112 8.69 -8.95 -3.27
N ALA A 113 9.34 -9.05 -2.12
CA ALA A 113 10.18 -10.21 -1.79
C ALA A 113 9.32 -11.46 -1.57
N THR A 114 9.77 -12.64 -2.01
CA THR A 114 9.08 -13.91 -1.74
C THR A 114 8.96 -14.22 -0.24
N SER A 115 7.86 -14.88 0.14
CA SER A 115 7.67 -15.45 1.48
C SER A 115 8.21 -16.89 1.63
N GLY A 116 8.81 -17.47 0.59
CA GLY A 116 9.33 -18.83 0.58
C GLY A 116 8.59 -19.77 -0.37
N GLY A 117 9.08 -21.00 -0.49
CA GLY A 117 8.48 -22.05 -1.32
C GLY A 117 7.21 -22.65 -0.72
N ALA A 118 6.61 -23.60 -1.43
CA ALA A 118 5.37 -24.26 -1.02
C ALA A 118 5.54 -24.92 0.36
N GLY A 119 4.54 -24.76 1.23
CA GLY A 119 4.58 -25.20 2.63
C GLY A 119 5.12 -24.17 3.63
N ILE A 120 5.75 -23.10 3.15
CA ILE A 120 6.31 -22.02 3.98
C ILE A 120 5.78 -20.66 3.55
N GLY A 121 5.77 -20.40 2.24
CA GLY A 121 5.34 -19.13 1.68
C GLY A 121 3.86 -19.12 1.29
N SER A 122 3.32 -17.91 1.13
CA SER A 122 1.96 -17.68 0.63
C SER A 122 1.80 -17.90 -0.86
N GLY A 123 2.89 -17.83 -1.64
CA GLY A 123 2.85 -17.88 -3.10
C GLY A 123 2.31 -16.59 -3.73
N LEU A 124 2.17 -15.52 -2.94
CA LEU A 124 1.63 -14.24 -3.39
C LEU A 124 2.73 -13.20 -3.52
N ASN A 125 2.96 -12.77 -4.75
CA ASN A 125 3.94 -11.74 -5.08
C ASN A 125 3.37 -10.73 -6.08
N THR A 126 3.95 -9.54 -6.06
CA THR A 126 3.60 -8.44 -6.95
C THR A 126 4.83 -7.97 -7.71
N LEU A 127 4.64 -7.70 -9.00
CA LEU A 127 5.59 -7.00 -9.87
C LEU A 127 4.90 -5.73 -10.38
N ALA A 128 5.57 -4.58 -10.33
CA ALA A 128 4.96 -3.29 -10.63
C ALA A 128 5.91 -2.33 -11.35
N GLY A 129 5.37 -1.59 -12.32
CA GLY A 129 6.04 -0.48 -13.01
C GLY A 129 6.11 0.78 -12.15
N SER A 130 5.17 0.94 -11.22
CA SER A 130 5.08 2.08 -10.30
C SER A 130 5.52 1.71 -8.89
N ALA A 131 6.07 2.72 -8.19
CA ALA A 131 6.43 2.56 -6.79
C ALA A 131 5.20 2.29 -5.92
N TYR A 132 5.40 1.61 -4.80
CA TYR A 132 4.40 1.43 -3.76
C TYR A 132 4.99 1.82 -2.41
N ASP A 133 4.12 2.14 -1.45
CA ASP A 133 4.54 2.39 -0.08
C ASP A 133 5.01 1.07 0.55
N GLY A 134 6.32 0.88 0.62
CA GLY A 134 6.94 -0.33 1.17
C GLY A 134 6.70 -0.50 2.67
N ASP A 135 6.40 0.59 3.39
CA ASP A 135 6.03 0.52 4.80
C ASP A 135 4.66 -0.15 4.95
N ASP A 136 3.72 0.09 4.03
CA ASP A 136 2.34 -0.41 4.08
C ASP A 136 2.14 -1.74 3.31
N PHE A 137 3.19 -2.52 3.08
CA PHE A 137 3.06 -3.86 2.50
C PHE A 137 2.80 -4.91 3.59
N GLU A 138 1.65 -5.59 3.50
CA GLU A 138 1.22 -6.58 4.49
C GLU A 138 0.88 -7.93 3.84
N ARG A 139 1.14 -9.03 4.55
CA ARG A 139 0.76 -10.39 4.15
C ARG A 139 -0.11 -11.00 5.23
N VAL A 140 -1.30 -11.46 4.86
CA VAL A 140 -2.30 -11.98 5.79
C VAL A 140 -2.66 -13.39 5.38
N ARG A 141 -2.45 -14.34 6.29
CA ARG A 141 -2.87 -15.73 6.12
C ARG A 141 -4.38 -15.84 6.33
N TRP A 142 -5.03 -16.72 5.59
CA TRP A 142 -6.42 -17.10 5.88
C TRP A 142 -6.54 -17.75 7.26
N ASN A 143 -7.60 -17.40 7.98
CA ASN A 143 -7.94 -18.02 9.25
C ASN A 143 -8.50 -19.45 9.05
N ASP A 144 -9.27 -19.62 7.97
CA ASP A 144 -9.92 -20.88 7.63
C ASP A 144 -9.41 -21.41 6.29
N CYS A 145 -9.24 -22.72 6.23
CA CYS A 145 -8.87 -23.49 5.04
C CYS A 145 -9.48 -24.89 5.16
N GLN A 146 -9.67 -25.56 4.03
CA GLN A 146 -10.13 -26.93 3.97
C GLN A 146 -8.91 -27.88 3.85
N LEU A 147 -8.91 -28.95 4.65
CA LEU A 147 -7.72 -29.83 4.81
C LEU A 147 -7.52 -30.78 3.63
N ASP A 148 -8.60 -31.31 3.05
CA ASP A 148 -8.55 -32.34 2.00
C ASP A 148 -8.29 -31.77 0.59
N SER A 149 -8.45 -30.47 0.39
CA SER A 149 -8.04 -29.75 -0.82
C SER A 149 -6.54 -29.40 -0.87
N GLY A 150 -5.80 -29.65 0.22
CA GLY A 150 -4.39 -29.30 0.36
C GLY A 150 -4.13 -27.81 0.62
N ASP A 151 -5.17 -26.96 0.64
CA ASP A 151 -5.07 -25.52 0.88
C ASP A 151 -4.46 -25.17 2.24
N CYS A 152 -4.69 -26.02 3.24
CA CYS A 152 -4.08 -25.86 4.56
C CYS A 152 -2.58 -26.19 4.63
N LEU A 153 -2.01 -26.82 3.59
CA LEU A 153 -0.61 -27.27 3.59
C LEU A 153 0.37 -26.14 3.30
N THR A 154 -0.10 -24.96 2.87
CA THR A 154 0.71 -23.76 2.65
C THR A 154 -0.05 -22.55 3.18
N PRO A 155 0.60 -21.47 3.65
CA PRO A 155 -0.10 -20.31 4.20
C PRO A 155 -0.72 -19.43 3.10
N LYS A 156 -1.74 -19.94 2.40
CA LYS A 156 -2.59 -19.16 1.49
C LYS A 156 -3.23 -17.99 2.23
N GLY A 157 -3.57 -16.94 1.48
CA GLY A 157 -3.94 -15.67 2.07
C GLY A 157 -4.20 -14.58 1.03
N PHE A 158 -3.94 -13.37 1.46
CA PHE A 158 -3.84 -12.20 0.60
C PHE A 158 -2.66 -11.32 1.00
N THR A 159 -2.24 -10.45 0.08
CA THR A 159 -1.35 -9.32 0.36
C THR A 159 -2.10 -8.01 0.18
N PHE A 160 -1.61 -6.98 0.86
CA PHE A 160 -2.05 -5.61 0.72
C PHE A 160 -0.85 -4.72 0.39
N MET A 161 -1.05 -3.76 -0.49
CA MET A 161 -0.06 -2.72 -0.77
C MET A 161 -0.73 -1.43 -1.25
N ARG A 162 -0.05 -0.30 -1.04
CA ARG A 162 -0.50 0.99 -1.54
C ARG A 162 0.34 1.43 -2.74
N VAL A 163 -0.21 1.23 -3.95
CA VAL A 163 0.44 1.60 -5.22
C VAL A 163 0.31 3.10 -5.45
N ARG A 164 1.41 3.77 -5.79
CA ARG A 164 1.45 5.20 -6.05
C ARG A 164 1.08 5.48 -7.51
N LEU A 165 -0.07 6.11 -7.75
CA LEU A 165 -0.50 6.54 -9.08
C LEU A 165 0.12 7.89 -9.46
N ALA A 166 0.18 8.80 -8.49
CA ALA A 166 0.87 10.08 -8.59
C ALA A 166 1.23 10.56 -7.17
N GLU A 167 1.87 11.72 -7.05
CA GLU A 167 2.18 12.29 -5.74
C GLU A 167 0.92 12.47 -4.88
N GLY A 168 0.89 11.86 -3.69
CA GLY A 168 -0.24 11.85 -2.76
C GLY A 168 -1.48 11.09 -3.25
N VAL A 169 -1.45 10.46 -4.42
CA VAL A 169 -2.58 9.74 -5.02
C VAL A 169 -2.24 8.25 -5.08
N TYR A 170 -3.00 7.45 -4.34
CA TYR A 170 -2.72 6.03 -4.20
C TYR A 170 -3.92 5.15 -4.52
N LEU A 171 -3.60 3.91 -4.89
CA LEU A 171 -4.50 2.79 -5.07
C LEU A 171 -4.14 1.69 -4.07
N ASP A 172 -5.09 1.31 -3.23
CA ASP A 172 -4.94 0.18 -2.31
C ASP A 172 -5.19 -1.12 -3.10
N ALA A 173 -4.15 -1.92 -3.31
CA ALA A 173 -4.16 -3.12 -4.15
C ALA A 173 -4.03 -4.39 -3.30
N TYR A 174 -4.84 -5.40 -3.65
CA TYR A 174 -4.92 -6.69 -2.96
C TYR A 174 -4.66 -7.85 -3.93
N ASN A 175 -3.67 -8.69 -3.62
CA ASN A 175 -3.42 -9.98 -4.27
C ASN A 175 -3.99 -11.10 -3.40
N LEU A 176 -4.87 -11.97 -3.91
CA LEU A 176 -5.41 -13.09 -3.13
C LEU A 176 -5.29 -14.43 -3.86
N HIS A 177 -5.23 -15.50 -3.05
CA HIS A 177 -5.46 -16.87 -3.48
C HIS A 177 -6.35 -17.56 -2.44
N ALA A 178 -7.65 -17.67 -2.72
CA ALA A 178 -8.63 -18.29 -1.82
C ALA A 178 -8.64 -19.83 -1.93
N ASN A 179 -9.29 -20.51 -0.98
CA ASN A 179 -9.40 -21.97 -0.94
C ASN A 179 -9.88 -22.57 -2.27
N ALA A 180 -9.20 -23.60 -2.79
CA ALA A 180 -9.58 -24.27 -4.03
C ALA A 180 -10.70 -25.30 -3.80
N GLY A 181 -11.12 -26.02 -4.84
CA GLY A 181 -12.05 -27.14 -4.70
C GLY A 181 -13.54 -26.78 -4.72
N THR A 182 -14.40 -27.79 -4.60
CA THR A 182 -15.88 -27.65 -4.71
C THR A 182 -16.65 -28.55 -3.74
N ALA A 183 -15.97 -29.19 -2.79
CA ALA A 183 -16.66 -29.86 -1.69
C ALA A 183 -17.26 -28.80 -0.75
N ASP A 184 -18.31 -29.13 0.00
CA ASP A 184 -19.00 -28.19 0.90
C ASP A 184 -18.02 -27.44 1.85
N GLY A 185 -16.98 -28.12 2.33
CA GLY A 185 -15.93 -27.52 3.16
C GLY A 185 -15.07 -26.50 2.43
N ASP A 186 -14.80 -26.72 1.14
CA ASP A 186 -14.06 -25.78 0.29
C ASP A 186 -14.83 -24.47 0.12
N GLU A 187 -16.12 -24.59 -0.17
CA GLU A 187 -16.98 -23.43 -0.44
C GLU A 187 -17.21 -22.62 0.83
N ALA A 188 -17.37 -23.30 1.98
CA ALA A 188 -17.43 -22.66 3.29
C ALA A 188 -16.13 -21.92 3.63
N ALA A 189 -14.96 -22.54 3.38
CA ALA A 189 -13.66 -21.92 3.60
C ALA A 189 -13.46 -20.70 2.70
N ARG A 190 -13.79 -20.79 1.40
CA ARG A 190 -13.75 -19.63 0.49
C ARG A 190 -14.65 -18.49 0.94
N ALA A 191 -15.87 -18.79 1.39
CA ALA A 191 -16.78 -17.78 1.89
C ALA A 191 -16.19 -17.06 3.12
N SER A 192 -15.53 -17.81 4.03
CA SER A 192 -14.80 -17.23 5.16
C SER A 192 -13.60 -16.38 4.72
N ASN A 193 -12.84 -16.83 3.72
CA ASN A 193 -11.71 -16.06 3.16
C ASN A 193 -12.17 -14.69 2.63
N LEU A 194 -13.24 -14.65 1.84
CA LEU A 194 -13.80 -13.40 1.32
C LEU A 194 -14.37 -12.51 2.43
N ALA A 195 -14.97 -13.09 3.47
CA ALA A 195 -15.43 -12.34 4.64
C ALA A 195 -14.25 -11.71 5.42
N GLN A 196 -13.16 -12.45 5.61
CA GLN A 196 -11.92 -11.95 6.22
C GLN A 196 -11.33 -10.79 5.40
N LEU A 197 -11.25 -10.94 4.08
CA LEU A 197 -10.78 -9.85 3.20
C LEU A 197 -11.71 -8.63 3.25
N SER A 198 -13.03 -8.82 3.31
CA SER A 198 -13.97 -7.71 3.46
C SER A 198 -13.73 -6.93 4.75
N ALA A 199 -13.55 -7.63 5.88
CA ALA A 199 -13.24 -6.99 7.15
C ALA A 199 -11.92 -6.21 7.07
N TYR A 200 -10.92 -6.78 6.40
CA TYR A 200 -9.63 -6.12 6.20
C TYR A 200 -9.75 -4.86 5.33
N ILE A 201 -10.45 -4.91 4.18
CA ILE A 201 -10.70 -3.75 3.30
C ILE A 201 -11.40 -2.63 4.06
N LYS A 202 -12.42 -2.96 4.87
CA LYS A 202 -13.15 -1.99 5.69
C LYS A 202 -12.25 -1.28 6.70
N ALA A 203 -11.28 -1.99 7.28
CA ALA A 203 -10.35 -1.43 8.25
C ALA A 203 -9.17 -0.64 7.60
N HIS A 204 -8.69 -1.07 6.43
CA HIS A 204 -7.43 -0.55 5.83
C HIS A 204 -7.66 0.48 4.73
N SER A 205 -8.81 0.41 4.05
CA SER A 205 -9.09 1.17 2.82
C SER A 205 -10.35 2.02 2.90
N ALA A 206 -10.80 2.39 4.09
CA ALA A 206 -11.83 3.39 4.25
C ALA A 206 -11.40 4.70 3.55
N GLY A 207 -12.26 5.27 2.70
CA GLY A 207 -11.96 6.46 1.91
C GLY A 207 -10.94 6.28 0.77
N ASN A 208 -10.39 5.08 0.56
CA ASN A 208 -9.41 4.80 -0.49
C ASN A 208 -10.02 4.08 -1.70
N ALA A 209 -9.44 4.35 -2.87
CA ALA A 209 -9.72 3.56 -4.06
C ALA A 209 -9.06 2.20 -3.92
N VAL A 210 -9.74 1.15 -4.37
CA VAL A 210 -9.36 -0.24 -4.12
C VAL A 210 -9.30 -1.01 -5.43
N LEU A 211 -8.31 -1.88 -5.55
CA LEU A 211 -8.17 -2.91 -6.57
C LEU A 211 -7.97 -4.26 -5.88
N VAL A 212 -8.85 -5.22 -6.13
CA VAL A 212 -8.73 -6.60 -5.66
C VAL A 212 -8.54 -7.48 -6.88
N MET A 213 -7.43 -8.21 -6.97
CA MET A 213 -7.21 -9.14 -8.06
C MET A 213 -6.47 -10.39 -7.62
N GLY A 214 -6.86 -11.54 -8.17
CA GLY A 214 -6.32 -12.82 -7.75
C GLY A 214 -7.16 -14.00 -8.16
N ASP A 215 -6.64 -15.17 -7.84
CA ASP A 215 -7.39 -16.43 -7.88
C ASP A 215 -8.36 -16.45 -6.70
N THR A 216 -9.61 -16.11 -6.98
CA THR A 216 -10.67 -16.14 -5.97
C THR A 216 -11.21 -17.54 -5.74
N ASN A 217 -10.87 -18.50 -6.61
CA ASN A 217 -11.49 -19.81 -6.71
C ASN A 217 -13.04 -19.77 -6.79
N THR A 218 -13.64 -18.60 -7.11
CA THR A 218 -15.09 -18.41 -7.14
C THR A 218 -15.65 -18.27 -8.54
N ARG A 219 -16.92 -18.65 -8.70
CA ARG A 219 -17.75 -18.40 -9.86
C ARG A 219 -19.08 -17.79 -9.42
N TYR A 220 -19.55 -16.75 -10.09
CA TYR A 220 -20.89 -16.18 -9.91
C TYR A 220 -21.99 -17.21 -10.17
N THR A 221 -21.76 -18.15 -11.09
CA THR A 221 -22.71 -19.22 -11.39
C THR A 221 -22.76 -20.31 -10.33
N ARG A 222 -21.75 -20.43 -9.46
CA ARG A 222 -21.72 -21.46 -8.42
C ARG A 222 -22.57 -21.03 -7.24
N ALA A 223 -23.52 -21.88 -6.84
CA ALA A 223 -24.57 -21.53 -5.88
C ALA A 223 -24.03 -21.10 -4.50
N ALA A 224 -22.96 -21.71 -4.03
CA ALA A 224 -22.40 -21.45 -2.70
C ALA A 224 -21.33 -20.34 -2.67
N ASP A 225 -20.84 -19.89 -3.82
CA ASP A 225 -19.82 -18.85 -3.86
C ASP A 225 -20.39 -17.48 -3.52
N THR A 226 -19.66 -16.72 -2.71
CA THR A 226 -20.13 -15.44 -2.17
C THR A 226 -19.54 -14.21 -2.88
N ILE A 227 -18.96 -14.38 -4.08
CA ILE A 227 -18.25 -13.29 -4.78
C ILE A 227 -19.14 -12.07 -5.08
N ALA A 228 -20.42 -12.28 -5.42
CA ALA A 228 -21.37 -11.19 -5.63
C ALA A 228 -21.65 -10.42 -4.33
N ALA A 229 -21.79 -11.11 -3.20
CA ALA A 229 -21.98 -10.50 -1.90
C ALA A 229 -20.70 -9.76 -1.45
N PHE A 230 -19.53 -10.37 -1.66
CA PHE A 230 -18.23 -9.72 -1.42
C PHE A 230 -18.09 -8.42 -2.23
N ALA A 231 -18.44 -8.43 -3.51
CA ALA A 231 -18.39 -7.24 -4.34
C ALA A 231 -19.34 -6.15 -3.79
N ALA A 232 -20.59 -6.51 -3.48
CA ALA A 232 -21.59 -5.57 -2.95
C ALA A 232 -21.17 -4.97 -1.60
N ASP A 233 -20.75 -5.79 -0.64
CA ASP A 233 -20.40 -5.39 0.73
C ASP A 233 -19.19 -4.46 0.81
N ASN A 234 -18.35 -4.48 -0.22
CA ASN A 234 -17.15 -3.65 -0.31
C ASN A 234 -17.29 -2.53 -1.35
N HIS A 235 -18.45 -2.41 -2.01
CA HIS A 235 -18.71 -1.48 -3.11
C HIS A 235 -17.74 -1.63 -4.29
N LEU A 236 -17.36 -2.87 -4.59
CA LEU A 236 -16.50 -3.22 -5.71
C LEU A 236 -17.33 -3.50 -6.97
N THR A 237 -16.76 -3.15 -8.11
CA THR A 237 -17.23 -3.53 -9.44
C THR A 237 -16.26 -4.55 -10.02
N ASP A 238 -16.75 -5.71 -10.44
CA ASP A 238 -15.96 -6.68 -11.18
C ASP A 238 -15.86 -6.27 -12.65
N ALA A 239 -14.63 -6.19 -13.17
CA ALA A 239 -14.36 -5.75 -14.53
C ALA A 239 -15.00 -6.66 -15.59
N TRP A 240 -15.01 -7.98 -15.36
CA TRP A 240 -15.65 -8.94 -16.25
C TRP A 240 -17.16 -8.76 -16.26
N VAL A 241 -17.77 -8.58 -15.09
CA VAL A 241 -19.22 -8.32 -14.99
C VAL A 241 -19.57 -7.00 -15.71
N ALA A 242 -18.77 -5.95 -15.50
CA ALA A 242 -19.00 -4.66 -16.11
C ALA A 242 -18.91 -4.70 -17.65
N LEU A 243 -17.87 -5.33 -18.19
CA LEU A 243 -17.53 -5.26 -19.62
C LEU A 243 -18.12 -6.43 -20.43
N GLU A 244 -18.05 -7.66 -19.92
CA GLU A 244 -18.47 -8.88 -20.64
C GLU A 244 -19.87 -9.36 -20.28
N ARG A 245 -20.50 -8.76 -19.26
CA ARG A 245 -21.88 -9.05 -18.83
C ARG A 245 -22.79 -7.84 -18.76
N GLY A 246 -22.35 -6.70 -19.28
CA GLY A 246 -23.17 -5.47 -19.31
C GLY A 246 -23.58 -4.98 -17.91
N GLY A 247 -22.74 -5.21 -16.90
CA GLY A 247 -22.98 -4.80 -15.52
C GLY A 247 -23.91 -5.71 -14.71
N VAL A 248 -24.37 -6.84 -15.26
CA VAL A 248 -25.28 -7.76 -14.59
C VAL A 248 -24.57 -9.08 -14.29
N ALA A 249 -24.28 -9.34 -13.02
CA ALA A 249 -23.64 -10.60 -12.62
C ALA A 249 -24.55 -11.81 -12.93
N PRO A 250 -23.97 -12.96 -13.34
CA PRO A 250 -24.71 -14.21 -13.46
C PRO A 250 -25.42 -14.58 -12.15
N LYS A 251 -26.55 -15.29 -12.26
CA LYS A 251 -27.31 -15.73 -11.10
C LYS A 251 -26.65 -16.99 -10.49
N PRO A 252 -26.45 -17.07 -9.16
CA PRO A 252 -25.96 -18.28 -8.51
C PRO A 252 -26.88 -19.49 -8.79
N GLY A 253 -26.26 -20.64 -9.06
CA GLY A 253 -26.93 -21.90 -9.36
C GLY A 253 -27.39 -22.07 -10.81
N THR A 254 -27.04 -21.16 -11.72
CA THR A 254 -27.24 -21.37 -13.16
C THR A 254 -26.12 -22.21 -13.75
N ASP A 255 -26.31 -22.68 -14.99
CA ASP A 255 -25.29 -23.45 -15.71
C ASP A 255 -23.94 -22.72 -15.73
N PRO A 256 -22.83 -23.42 -15.41
CA PRO A 256 -21.50 -22.83 -15.43
C PRO A 256 -21.14 -22.30 -16.82
N LEU A 257 -20.60 -21.08 -16.87
CA LEU A 257 -20.15 -20.45 -18.11
C LEU A 257 -18.69 -20.84 -18.37
N LEU A 258 -18.42 -22.13 -18.60
CA LEU A 258 -17.04 -22.63 -18.73
C LEU A 258 -16.36 -22.14 -20.01
N CYS A 259 -15.04 -22.03 -19.97
CA CYS A 259 -14.22 -21.74 -21.15
C CYS A 259 -14.08 -23.01 -22.01
N ASP A 260 -14.10 -22.85 -23.34
CA ASP A 260 -13.58 -23.87 -24.25
C ASP A 260 -12.08 -23.63 -24.40
N GLU A 261 -11.25 -24.52 -23.87
CA GLU A 261 -9.79 -24.39 -23.92
C GLU A 261 -9.22 -24.37 -25.34
N ASN A 262 -9.98 -24.81 -26.35
CA ASN A 262 -9.56 -24.71 -27.76
C ASN A 262 -9.97 -23.39 -28.42
N ALA A 263 -10.81 -22.59 -27.75
CA ALA A 263 -11.41 -21.37 -28.27
C ALA A 263 -11.78 -20.42 -27.12
N VAL A 264 -10.82 -20.12 -26.25
CA VAL A 264 -11.04 -19.27 -25.07
C VAL A 264 -11.48 -17.88 -25.52
N THR A 265 -12.52 -17.36 -24.85
CA THR A 265 -13.06 -16.01 -25.11
C THR A 265 -13.20 -15.26 -23.80
N ASP A 266 -13.27 -13.93 -23.88
CA ASP A 266 -13.55 -13.07 -22.72
C ASP A 266 -14.93 -13.33 -22.10
N THR A 267 -15.83 -13.96 -22.88
CA THR A 267 -17.19 -14.23 -22.45
C THR A 267 -17.32 -15.46 -21.57
N CYS A 268 -16.31 -16.32 -21.39
CA CYS A 268 -16.42 -17.39 -20.40
C CYS A 268 -16.12 -16.87 -18.99
N GLU A 269 -16.56 -17.60 -17.99
CA GLU A 269 -16.26 -17.34 -16.59
C GLU A 269 -15.02 -18.13 -16.16
N VAL A 270 -14.06 -17.43 -15.55
CA VAL A 270 -12.91 -18.01 -14.86
C VAL A 270 -12.97 -17.72 -13.35
N VAL A 271 -12.08 -18.33 -12.56
CA VAL A 271 -12.00 -18.11 -11.11
C VAL A 271 -11.11 -16.93 -10.70
N ASP A 272 -10.23 -16.51 -11.60
CA ASP A 272 -9.39 -15.32 -11.46
C ASP A 272 -10.22 -14.06 -11.72
N LYS A 273 -10.28 -13.15 -10.74
CA LYS A 273 -11.13 -11.95 -10.82
C LYS A 273 -10.30 -10.67 -10.68
N VAL A 274 -10.82 -9.58 -11.23
CA VAL A 274 -10.31 -8.22 -11.04
C VAL A 274 -11.49 -7.32 -10.68
N LEU A 275 -11.54 -6.88 -9.43
CA LEU A 275 -12.58 -6.01 -8.91
C LEU A 275 -11.99 -4.67 -8.47
N TYR A 276 -12.71 -3.57 -8.67
CA TYR A 276 -12.22 -2.24 -8.36
C TYR A 276 -13.30 -1.35 -7.73
N ARG A 277 -12.87 -0.32 -6.99
CA ARG A 277 -13.73 0.70 -6.41
C ARG A 277 -13.07 2.05 -6.43
N SER A 278 -13.82 3.08 -6.83
CA SER A 278 -13.43 4.49 -6.74
C SER A 278 -13.48 5.01 -5.29
N SER A 279 -12.76 6.08 -5.01
CA SER A 279 -12.95 6.90 -3.81
C SER A 279 -13.36 8.32 -4.14
N ARG A 280 -13.57 9.13 -3.11
CA ARG A 280 -13.83 10.57 -3.28
C ARG A 280 -12.63 11.31 -3.88
N LEU A 281 -11.41 10.81 -3.70
CA LEU A 281 -10.19 11.39 -4.27
C LEU A 281 -9.87 10.81 -5.66
N VAL A 282 -10.11 9.52 -5.90
CA VAL A 282 -9.71 8.83 -7.13
C VAL A 282 -10.89 8.13 -7.78
N SER A 283 -11.23 8.50 -9.00
CA SER A 283 -12.14 7.74 -9.85
C SER A 283 -11.38 6.65 -10.59
N LEU A 284 -11.93 5.44 -10.62
CA LEU A 284 -11.43 4.28 -11.36
C LEU A 284 -12.53 3.76 -12.29
N THR A 285 -12.17 3.36 -13.50
CA THR A 285 -13.09 2.75 -14.46
C THR A 285 -12.35 1.73 -15.31
N ALA A 286 -12.86 0.49 -15.36
CA ALA A 286 -12.36 -0.51 -16.28
C ALA A 286 -12.67 -0.11 -17.72
N THR A 287 -11.65 -0.15 -18.57
CA THR A 287 -11.71 0.23 -20.00
C THR A 287 -11.55 -0.97 -20.92
N SER A 288 -11.00 -2.07 -20.43
CA SER A 288 -10.87 -3.33 -21.16
C SER A 288 -10.78 -4.50 -20.21
N TYR A 289 -11.28 -5.66 -20.64
CA TYR A 289 -11.08 -6.96 -20.03
C TYR A 289 -10.53 -7.88 -21.13
N ALA A 290 -9.59 -8.76 -20.77
CA ALA A 290 -9.11 -9.79 -21.69
C ALA A 290 -8.61 -11.01 -20.93
N ASN A 291 -9.12 -12.17 -21.29
CA ASN A 291 -8.49 -13.44 -20.99
C ASN A 291 -7.32 -13.63 -21.97
N ARG A 292 -6.10 -13.65 -21.43
CA ARG A 292 -4.85 -13.65 -22.19
C ARG A 292 -4.30 -15.06 -22.45
N HIS A 293 -5.16 -16.08 -22.41
CA HIS A 293 -4.82 -17.47 -22.73
C HIS A 293 -3.80 -17.62 -23.89
N ALA A 294 -4.12 -17.05 -25.05
CA ALA A 294 -3.30 -17.16 -26.26
C ALA A 294 -1.89 -16.55 -26.13
N ASP A 295 -1.73 -15.54 -25.27
CA ASP A 295 -0.43 -14.90 -25.00
C ASP A 295 0.46 -15.78 -24.11
N PHE A 296 -0.12 -16.76 -23.40
CA PHE A 296 0.55 -17.58 -22.38
C PHE A 296 0.56 -19.08 -22.72
N LEU A 297 0.80 -19.38 -23.99
CA LEU A 297 1.07 -20.74 -24.48
C LEU A 297 2.56 -21.00 -24.73
N ASP A 298 2.98 -22.26 -24.60
CA ASP A 298 4.27 -22.74 -25.05
C ASP A 298 4.30 -22.88 -26.60
N PRO A 299 5.46 -23.14 -27.22
CA PRO A 299 5.55 -23.30 -28.68
C PRO A 299 4.74 -24.46 -29.27
N ALA A 300 4.26 -25.39 -28.43
CA ALA A 300 3.38 -26.49 -28.82
C ALA A 300 1.89 -26.18 -28.60
N GLY A 301 1.56 -24.95 -28.18
CA GLY A 301 0.19 -24.51 -27.92
C GLY A 301 -0.38 -24.96 -26.57
N ARG A 302 0.47 -25.40 -25.62
CA ARG A 302 0.03 -25.80 -24.28
C ARG A 302 0.13 -24.64 -23.31
N MET A 303 -0.80 -24.56 -22.36
CA MET A 303 -0.80 -23.50 -21.36
C MET A 303 0.46 -23.51 -20.49
N LEU A 304 1.00 -22.33 -20.20
CA LEU A 304 2.16 -22.18 -19.31
C LEU A 304 1.80 -22.32 -17.83
N SER A 305 0.52 -22.27 -17.49
CA SER A 305 -0.07 -22.55 -16.18
C SER A 305 -1.34 -23.37 -16.39
N ASP A 306 -1.94 -23.90 -15.34
CA ASP A 306 -3.28 -24.49 -15.38
C ASP A 306 -4.41 -23.45 -15.24
N HIS A 307 -4.05 -22.17 -15.12
CA HIS A 307 -4.97 -21.04 -15.13
C HIS A 307 -4.81 -20.19 -16.39
N ASP A 308 -5.87 -19.45 -16.71
CA ASP A 308 -5.84 -18.38 -17.70
C ASP A 308 -5.43 -17.04 -17.05
N PRO A 309 -4.50 -16.28 -17.65
CA PRO A 309 -4.12 -14.97 -17.17
C PRO A 309 -5.18 -13.91 -17.51
N ILE A 310 -5.62 -13.13 -16.52
CA ILE A 310 -6.67 -12.12 -16.70
C ILE A 310 -6.07 -10.72 -16.66
N ALA A 311 -6.23 -9.99 -17.77
CA ALA A 311 -5.79 -8.62 -17.93
C ALA A 311 -6.95 -7.64 -17.92
N VAL A 312 -6.77 -6.51 -17.24
CA VAL A 312 -7.75 -5.40 -17.22
C VAL A 312 -7.04 -4.08 -17.45
N GLY A 313 -7.58 -3.26 -18.36
CA GLY A 313 -7.21 -1.87 -18.47
C GLY A 313 -8.07 -1.02 -17.55
N LEU A 314 -7.46 -0.12 -16.79
CA LEU A 314 -8.14 0.84 -15.92
C LEU A 314 -7.77 2.26 -16.36
N SER A 315 -8.75 3.15 -16.42
CA SER A 315 -8.52 4.58 -16.40
C SER A 315 -8.70 5.10 -14.97
N TRP A 316 -7.87 6.07 -14.58
CA TRP A 316 -7.98 6.73 -13.29
C TRP A 316 -7.93 8.25 -13.44
N SER A 317 -8.64 8.95 -12.57
CA SER A 317 -8.55 10.40 -12.45
C SER A 317 -8.68 10.86 -11.01
N ARG A 318 -7.91 11.88 -10.64
CA ARG A 318 -8.03 12.55 -9.35
C ARG A 318 -9.18 13.56 -9.41
N ASN A 319 -10.06 13.52 -8.42
CA ASN A 319 -11.09 14.52 -8.24
C ASN A 319 -10.46 15.92 -8.06
N PRO A 320 -10.76 16.89 -8.94
CA PRO A 320 -10.14 18.22 -8.92
C PRO A 320 -10.54 19.08 -7.71
N ALA A 321 -11.53 18.66 -6.92
CA ALA A 321 -11.90 19.32 -5.68
C ALA A 321 -10.91 19.06 -4.52
N TYR A 322 -10.02 18.08 -4.67
CA TYR A 322 -9.13 17.61 -3.63
C TYR A 322 -7.68 17.49 -4.13
N LEU A 323 -6.73 17.77 -3.24
CA LEU A 323 -5.35 17.30 -3.35
C LEU A 323 -5.02 16.51 -2.08
N ALA A 324 -3.97 15.69 -2.16
CA ALA A 324 -3.39 15.05 -0.98
C ALA A 324 -1.87 15.15 -1.02
N SER A 325 -1.23 15.13 0.14
CA SER A 325 0.23 15.05 0.24
C SER A 325 0.70 13.59 0.28
N GLU A 326 1.99 13.37 0.00
CA GLU A 326 2.67 12.18 0.50
C GLU A 326 2.52 12.09 2.02
N GLN A 327 2.43 10.86 2.53
CA GLN A 327 2.42 10.57 3.96
C GLN A 327 3.86 10.55 4.50
N PHE A 328 4.01 10.81 5.80
CA PHE A 328 5.29 10.78 6.49
C PHE A 328 5.11 10.08 7.84
N GLY A 329 6.04 9.19 8.22
CA GLY A 329 5.93 8.36 9.42
C GLY A 329 6.04 6.85 9.12
N GLY A 330 5.72 6.03 10.11
CA GLY A 330 5.93 4.58 10.08
C GLY A 330 4.67 3.71 9.88
N PRO A 331 4.85 2.40 9.61
CA PRO A 331 3.76 1.46 9.30
C PRO A 331 3.03 0.90 10.52
N HIS A 332 2.88 1.69 11.56
CA HIS A 332 2.29 1.23 12.81
C HIS A 332 0.93 1.87 13.04
N GLY A 333 0.14 1.29 13.93
CA GLY A 333 -1.22 1.77 14.18
C GLY A 333 -2.18 1.45 13.02
N ASP A 334 -3.42 1.87 13.23
CA ASP A 334 -4.54 1.61 12.34
C ASP A 334 -4.64 2.72 11.28
N PHE A 335 -5.10 2.35 10.08
CA PHE A 335 -5.28 3.29 8.98
C PHE A 335 -6.44 4.25 9.25
N TYR A 336 -6.29 5.49 8.79
CA TYR A 336 -7.38 6.46 8.73
C TYR A 336 -7.27 7.33 7.48
N ASN A 337 -8.43 7.80 7.00
CA ASN A 337 -8.55 8.76 5.92
C ASN A 337 -9.82 9.59 6.11
N ASP A 338 -9.68 10.91 6.23
CA ASP A 338 -10.79 11.83 6.48
C ASP A 338 -11.57 12.22 5.21
N ILE A 339 -11.16 11.78 4.01
CA ILE A 339 -11.68 12.33 2.74
C ILE A 339 -13.21 12.28 2.61
N ASP A 340 -13.86 11.24 3.12
CA ASP A 340 -15.32 11.10 3.07
C ASP A 340 -16.03 12.08 4.03
N ARG A 341 -15.31 12.61 5.01
CA ARG A 341 -15.77 13.58 6.01
C ARG A 341 -15.38 15.02 5.66
N VAL A 342 -14.64 15.24 4.58
CA VAL A 342 -14.18 16.57 4.13
C VAL A 342 -14.90 16.93 2.83
N THR A 343 -15.75 17.96 2.87
CA THR A 343 -16.43 18.48 1.67
C THR A 343 -15.50 19.38 0.83
N PRO A 344 -15.75 19.56 -0.48
CA PRO A 344 -15.04 20.55 -1.28
C PRO A 344 -15.15 21.94 -0.63
N GLY A 345 -14.03 22.66 -0.53
CA GLY A 345 -13.98 23.98 0.10
C GLY A 345 -14.13 23.99 1.64
N ALA A 346 -14.04 22.82 2.31
CA ALA A 346 -14.12 22.75 3.76
C ALA A 346 -13.06 23.64 4.42
N LYS A 347 -13.50 24.40 5.43
CA LYS A 347 -12.67 25.33 6.20
C LYS A 347 -12.42 24.79 7.60
N VAL A 348 -11.21 24.94 8.09
CA VAL A 348 -10.85 24.59 9.48
C VAL A 348 -11.14 25.77 10.39
N SER A 349 -11.87 25.53 11.49
CA SER A 349 -12.13 26.51 12.55
C SER A 349 -11.20 26.32 13.75
N GLY A 350 -10.62 25.14 13.93
CA GLY A 350 -9.67 24.88 15.00
C GLY A 350 -8.75 23.69 14.74
N VAL A 351 -7.55 23.75 15.31
CA VAL A 351 -6.59 22.64 15.34
C VAL A 351 -6.37 22.21 16.78
N THR A 352 -6.29 20.91 17.00
CA THR A 352 -5.97 20.32 18.30
C THR A 352 -4.77 19.40 18.17
N LEU A 353 -3.92 19.42 19.18
CA LEU A 353 -2.74 18.56 19.28
C LEU A 353 -2.60 18.05 20.71
N ARG A 354 -2.37 16.75 20.88
CA ARG A 354 -1.88 16.19 22.15
C ARG A 354 -0.46 15.70 21.96
N ALA A 355 0.46 16.15 22.80
CA ALA A 355 1.85 15.73 22.69
C ALA A 355 2.56 15.69 24.05
N GLY A 356 3.49 14.74 24.16
CA GLY A 356 4.55 14.71 25.17
C GLY A 356 5.92 14.77 24.48
N SER A 357 6.73 13.72 24.63
CA SER A 357 7.95 13.55 23.81
C SER A 357 7.67 13.16 22.35
N ARG A 358 6.44 12.75 22.06
CA ARG A 358 5.93 12.38 20.73
C ARG A 358 4.54 12.98 20.53
N VAL A 359 4.03 12.94 19.30
CA VAL A 359 2.65 13.31 19.02
C VAL A 359 1.74 12.14 19.39
N ASP A 360 0.87 12.36 20.37
CA ASP A 360 -0.12 11.38 20.80
C ASP A 360 -1.37 11.48 19.92
N GLN A 361 -1.81 12.69 19.56
CA GLN A 361 -3.00 12.90 18.76
C GLN A 361 -2.96 14.19 17.94
N VAL A 362 -3.50 14.15 16.73
CA VAL A 362 -3.82 15.33 15.91
C VAL A 362 -5.33 15.42 15.69
N GLY A 363 -5.84 16.64 15.51
CA GLY A 363 -7.24 16.82 15.16
C GLY A 363 -7.55 18.18 14.56
N LEU A 364 -8.65 18.22 13.81
CA LEU A 364 -9.24 19.42 13.21
C LEU A 364 -10.69 19.51 13.62
N THR A 365 -11.16 20.74 13.83
CA THR A 365 -12.58 21.07 13.81
C THR A 365 -12.85 21.86 12.53
N LEU A 366 -13.78 21.39 11.73
CA LEU A 366 -14.24 22.09 10.53
C LEU A 366 -15.28 23.15 10.90
N ALA A 367 -15.49 24.12 10.02
CA ALA A 367 -16.43 25.23 10.25
C ALA A 367 -17.90 24.77 10.35
N ASP A 368 -18.22 23.59 9.82
CA ASP A 368 -19.55 22.95 9.94
C ASP A 368 -19.73 22.16 11.25
N GLY A 369 -18.71 22.13 12.12
CA GLY A 369 -18.72 21.40 13.39
C GLY A 369 -18.19 19.97 13.30
N THR A 370 -17.81 19.48 12.12
CA THR A 370 -17.19 18.15 11.98
C THR A 370 -15.86 18.10 12.71
N VAL A 371 -15.68 17.10 13.58
CA VAL A 371 -14.44 16.86 14.33
C VAL A 371 -13.70 15.66 13.75
N LEU A 372 -12.47 15.88 13.33
CA LEU A 372 -11.52 14.88 12.83
C LEU A 372 -10.45 14.69 13.91
N THR A 373 -10.18 13.47 14.35
CA THR A 373 -9.24 13.20 15.45
C THR A 373 -8.62 11.83 15.31
N HIS A 374 -7.28 11.77 15.35
CA HIS A 374 -6.51 10.55 15.16
C HIS A 374 -5.40 10.46 16.19
N GLY A 375 -5.24 9.30 16.80
CA GLY A 375 -4.26 9.03 17.86
C GLY A 375 -4.85 8.96 19.28
N GLY A 376 -3.98 8.67 20.25
CA GLY A 376 -4.35 8.36 21.63
C GLY A 376 -4.65 9.58 22.51
N THR A 377 -5.17 9.32 23.70
CA THR A 377 -5.63 10.38 24.65
C THR A 377 -4.55 10.86 25.62
N ARG A 378 -3.33 10.32 25.52
CA ARG A 378 -2.18 10.71 26.34
C ARG A 378 -1.65 12.10 25.92
N GLY A 379 -0.52 12.49 26.51
CA GLY A 379 0.11 13.78 26.26
C GLY A 379 -0.68 14.97 26.80
N THR A 380 -0.10 16.15 26.63
CA THR A 380 -0.73 17.43 27.01
C THR A 380 -1.53 17.95 25.83
N ALA A 381 -2.82 18.24 26.05
CA ALA A 381 -3.68 18.82 25.04
C ALA A 381 -3.38 20.31 24.84
N SER A 382 -3.41 20.73 23.59
CA SER A 382 -3.25 22.11 23.15
C SER A 382 -4.14 22.35 21.94
N SER A 383 -4.53 23.60 21.71
CA SER A 383 -5.40 23.95 20.59
C SER A 383 -5.13 25.35 20.07
N LEU A 384 -5.54 25.58 18.82
CA LEU A 384 -5.50 26.86 18.15
C LEU A 384 -6.82 27.07 17.42
N THR A 385 -7.61 28.04 17.86
CA THR A 385 -8.79 28.53 17.12
C THR A 385 -8.35 29.49 16.03
N LEU A 386 -8.87 29.26 14.82
CA LEU A 386 -8.58 30.07 13.63
C LEU A 386 -9.56 31.24 13.57
N GLY A 387 -9.02 32.43 13.29
CA GLY A 387 -9.80 33.65 13.09
C GLY A 387 -10.47 33.73 11.71
N ALA A 388 -11.24 34.79 11.49
CA ALA A 388 -11.84 35.05 10.18
C ALA A 388 -10.76 35.22 9.10
N GLY A 389 -10.89 34.48 7.99
CA GLY A 389 -9.92 34.50 6.88
C GLY A 389 -8.59 33.79 7.18
N GLU A 390 -8.45 33.19 8.36
CA GLU A 390 -7.30 32.37 8.72
C GLU A 390 -7.51 30.93 8.26
N TYR A 391 -6.46 30.32 7.71
CA TYR A 391 -6.46 28.93 7.27
C TYR A 391 -5.11 28.27 7.57
N LEU A 392 -5.11 26.94 7.61
CA LEU A 392 -3.90 26.16 7.75
C LEU A 392 -3.12 26.11 6.44
N ASP A 393 -1.89 26.61 6.50
CA ASP A 393 -1.01 26.79 5.35
C ASP A 393 0.02 25.67 5.26
N SER A 394 0.61 25.27 6.38
CA SER A 394 1.65 24.24 6.39
C SER A 394 1.69 23.43 7.68
N VAL A 395 2.31 22.25 7.60
CA VAL A 395 2.72 21.45 8.75
C VAL A 395 4.19 21.05 8.62
N THR A 396 4.95 21.19 9.70
CA THR A 396 6.26 20.56 9.85
C THR A 396 6.11 19.34 10.74
N LEU A 397 6.52 18.18 10.25
CA LEU A 397 6.50 16.90 10.96
C LEU A 397 7.92 16.40 11.15
N CYS A 398 8.23 15.88 12.33
CA CYS A 398 9.49 15.18 12.58
C CYS A 398 9.21 13.78 13.08
N GLN A 399 9.89 12.79 12.51
CA GLN A 399 9.74 11.38 12.90
C GLN A 399 10.97 10.88 13.66
N GLY A 400 10.79 9.78 14.36
CA GLY A 400 11.88 9.08 15.05
C GLY A 400 11.44 7.71 15.52
N GLN A 401 12.36 6.94 16.09
CA GLN A 401 12.07 5.62 16.63
C GLN A 401 11.85 5.64 18.13
N TYR A 402 10.82 4.92 18.58
CA TYR A 402 10.59 4.62 19.98
C TYR A 402 10.24 3.14 20.13
N ASN A 403 11.00 2.41 20.93
CA ASN A 403 10.88 0.96 21.11
C ASN A 403 10.83 0.19 19.78
N GLY A 404 11.73 0.54 18.85
CA GLY A 404 11.82 -0.09 17.53
C GLY A 404 10.68 0.25 16.56
N ARG A 405 9.82 1.22 16.89
CA ARG A 405 8.71 1.67 16.04
C ARG A 405 8.89 3.11 15.61
N THR A 406 8.75 3.39 14.31
CA THR A 406 8.81 4.76 13.76
C THR A 406 7.50 5.50 14.04
N ARG A 407 7.57 6.72 14.59
CA ARG A 407 6.40 7.52 14.95
C ARG A 407 6.63 9.00 14.64
N ILE A 408 5.55 9.78 14.64
CA ILE A 408 5.64 11.23 14.64
C ILE A 408 6.05 11.73 16.03
N PHE A 409 7.24 12.30 16.10
CA PHE A 409 7.84 12.83 17.31
C PHE A 409 7.44 14.29 17.57
N SER A 410 7.27 15.09 16.52
CA SER A 410 6.71 16.44 16.64
C SER A 410 5.87 16.82 15.43
N ALA A 411 4.91 17.72 15.68
CA ALA A 411 4.11 18.37 14.66
C ALA A 411 4.02 19.87 14.98
N LYS A 412 4.17 20.71 13.96
CA LYS A 412 3.94 22.16 14.02
C LYS A 412 3.04 22.58 12.86
N PHE A 413 1.81 22.93 13.14
CA PHE A 413 0.87 23.52 12.19
C PHE A 413 1.07 25.04 12.16
N THR A 414 1.10 25.63 10.97
CA THR A 414 1.26 27.07 10.77
C THR A 414 0.14 27.61 9.89
N THR A 415 -0.42 28.76 10.26
CA THR A 415 -1.48 29.44 9.52
C THR A 415 -0.94 30.49 8.56
N ASN A 416 -1.75 30.93 7.61
CA ASN A 416 -1.41 32.02 6.71
C ASN A 416 -1.13 33.37 7.39
N LEU A 417 -1.53 33.53 8.65
CA LEU A 417 -1.26 34.71 9.48
C LEU A 417 0.00 34.55 10.34
N GLY A 418 0.77 33.47 10.15
CA GLY A 418 2.00 33.19 10.89
C GLY A 418 1.78 32.68 12.32
N ARG A 419 0.54 32.39 12.73
CA ARG A 419 0.24 31.73 14.01
C ARG A 419 0.58 30.24 13.88
N SER A 420 0.93 29.60 14.98
CA SER A 420 1.25 28.17 14.96
C SER A 420 0.81 27.43 16.21
N LEU A 421 0.50 26.14 16.04
CA LEU A 421 0.32 25.17 17.11
C LEU A 421 1.40 24.10 16.97
N ALA A 422 2.20 23.87 18.02
CA ALA A 422 3.28 22.89 17.98
C ALA A 422 3.34 22.06 19.26
N GLY A 423 3.86 20.84 19.14
CA GLY A 423 4.08 19.95 20.26
C GLY A 423 4.95 18.76 19.88
N GLY A 424 5.50 18.07 20.88
CA GLY A 424 6.42 16.97 20.69
C GLY A 424 7.90 17.40 20.77
N THR A 425 8.80 16.50 20.40
CA THR A 425 10.26 16.75 20.37
C THR A 425 10.77 16.67 18.94
N THR A 426 11.34 17.77 18.43
CA THR A 426 11.95 17.80 17.09
C THR A 426 13.12 16.82 17.01
N THR A 427 13.20 16.07 15.92
CA THR A 427 14.31 15.18 15.58
C THR A 427 15.11 15.76 14.42
N SER A 428 16.14 15.04 13.95
CA SER A 428 16.87 15.41 12.73
C SER A 428 16.14 15.05 11.43
N ASP A 429 15.10 14.22 11.50
CA ASP A 429 14.36 13.72 10.35
C ASP A 429 12.99 14.39 10.30
N CYS A 430 12.89 15.46 9.53
CA CYS A 430 11.70 16.27 9.43
C CYS A 430 11.35 16.61 7.99
N VAL A 431 10.05 16.79 7.74
CA VAL A 431 9.51 17.30 6.49
C VAL A 431 8.57 18.46 6.76
N THR A 432 8.54 19.43 5.86
CA THR A 432 7.49 20.46 5.84
C THR A 432 6.62 20.25 4.61
N ARG A 433 5.32 20.22 4.81
CA ARG A 433 4.30 20.14 3.76
C ARG A 433 3.50 21.44 3.78
N THR A 434 3.48 22.13 2.65
CA THR A 434 2.75 23.39 2.46
C THR A 434 1.61 23.15 1.49
N ALA A 435 0.43 23.67 1.82
CA ALA A 435 -0.72 23.65 0.93
C ALA A 435 -0.36 24.40 -0.38
N PRO A 436 -0.66 23.81 -1.56
CA PRO A 436 -0.42 24.51 -2.82
C PRO A 436 -1.15 25.85 -2.90
N ALA A 437 -0.66 26.77 -3.73
CA ALA A 437 -1.30 28.08 -3.90
C ALA A 437 -2.79 27.94 -4.28
N GLY A 438 -3.68 28.60 -3.52
CA GLY A 438 -5.14 28.45 -3.72
C GLY A 438 -5.79 27.37 -2.87
N TRP A 439 -5.00 26.57 -2.14
CA TRP A 439 -5.47 25.45 -1.32
C TRP A 439 -5.23 25.68 0.17
N GLN A 440 -5.89 24.89 1.01
CA GLN A 440 -5.76 24.87 2.47
C GLN A 440 -5.79 23.44 2.99
N ILE A 441 -5.16 23.17 4.14
CA ILE A 441 -5.26 21.88 4.82
C ILE A 441 -6.66 21.76 5.43
N ALA A 442 -7.36 20.66 5.14
CA ALA A 442 -8.74 20.43 5.54
C ALA A 442 -9.01 19.05 6.15
N GLY A 443 -8.04 18.13 6.12
CA GLY A 443 -8.18 16.79 6.69
C GLY A 443 -6.86 16.04 6.72
N PHE A 444 -6.90 14.82 7.26
CA PHE A 444 -5.73 13.97 7.38
C PHE A 444 -5.94 12.59 6.77
N THR A 445 -4.83 11.96 6.40
CA THR A 445 -4.72 10.53 6.07
C THR A 445 -3.49 9.98 6.77
N GLY A 446 -3.45 8.69 7.11
CA GLY A 446 -2.27 8.14 7.75
C GLY A 446 -2.53 6.89 8.58
N ARG A 447 -1.71 6.71 9.61
CA ARG A 447 -1.84 5.62 10.58
C ARG A 447 -1.66 6.13 12.01
N ALA A 448 -2.46 5.62 12.94
CA ALA A 448 -2.37 5.99 14.34
C ALA A 448 -2.87 4.88 15.26
N GLY A 449 -2.31 4.82 16.46
CA GLY A 449 -2.81 4.04 17.59
C GLY A 449 -2.76 4.88 18.85
N ASP A 450 -1.99 4.45 19.85
CA ASP A 450 -1.71 5.27 21.04
C ASP A 450 -0.97 6.58 20.71
N ASN A 451 -0.25 6.60 19.58
CA ASN A 451 0.43 7.77 19.03
C ASN A 451 0.04 7.96 17.55
N VAL A 452 0.38 9.12 16.98
CA VAL A 452 0.36 9.30 15.53
C VAL A 452 1.61 8.66 14.95
N ASP A 453 1.42 7.62 14.13
CA ASP A 453 2.52 6.85 13.56
C ASP A 453 2.89 7.35 12.16
N LYS A 454 1.88 7.70 11.34
CA LYS A 454 2.03 8.25 9.99
C LYS A 454 0.97 9.33 9.72
N LEU A 455 1.34 10.40 9.03
CA LEU A 455 0.46 11.53 8.72
C LEU A 455 0.71 12.08 7.31
N GLY A 456 -0.36 12.25 6.56
CA GLY A 456 -0.48 13.01 5.32
C GLY A 456 -1.68 13.96 5.40
N LEU A 457 -1.75 14.88 4.44
CA LEU A 457 -2.72 15.97 4.44
C LEU A 457 -3.70 15.83 3.28
N ILE A 458 -4.95 16.21 3.55
CA ILE A 458 -5.98 16.44 2.53
C ILE A 458 -6.13 17.94 2.38
N TYR A 459 -6.13 18.40 1.13
CA TYR A 459 -6.32 19.80 0.80
C TYR A 459 -7.61 20.02 0.03
N THR A 460 -8.25 21.16 0.30
CA THR A 460 -9.39 21.70 -0.45
C THR A 460 -9.07 23.10 -0.96
N GLN A 461 -9.82 23.58 -1.96
CA GLN A 461 -9.70 24.96 -2.42
C GLN A 461 -10.17 25.95 -1.33
N ARG A 462 -9.58 27.14 -1.31
CA ARG A 462 -9.87 28.20 -0.32
C ARG A 462 -11.16 28.97 -0.57
#